data_AF-A0A8T6UCC8-F1
#
_entry.id   AF-A0A8T6UCC8-F1
#
_cell.length_a   1.000
_cell.length_b   1.000
_cell.length_c   1.000
_cell.angle_alpha   90.00
_cell.angle_beta   90.00
_cell.angle_gamma   90.00
#
_symmetry.space_group_name_H-M   'P 1'
#
loop_
_entity.id
_entity.type
_entity.pdbx_description
1 polymer ?
#
loop_
_entity_poly.entity_id
_entity_poly.type
_entity_poly.pdbx_seq_one_letter_code
_entity_poly.pdbx_strand_id
1 'polypeptide(L)'
;MSPSRRRKSLKNATIEVQGLVKHFPIKLGFFKALTVKEAPIVHAVDGVSFHINQGEVFGLVGESGCGKTTTGRLLVRLLEPTDGQVLFRSADLTTLSTKELRQLRRTMQIIFQD
;
A
#
# COMPACT_ATOMS: atom_id res chain seq x y z
N MET A 1 6.56 23.05 9.49
CA MET A 1 7.79 22.58 8.80
C MET A 1 8.04 23.47 7.59
N SER A 2 9.24 24.03 7.44
CA SER A 2 9.56 24.95 6.33
C SER A 2 9.57 24.22 4.96
N PRO A 3 9.09 24.84 3.87
CA PRO A 3 8.96 24.23 2.54
C PRO A 3 10.27 23.65 1.98
N SER A 4 11.41 24.23 2.35
CA SER A 4 12.74 23.81 1.94
C SER A 4 13.16 22.45 2.50
N ARG A 5 12.67 22.06 3.68
CA ARG A 5 13.02 20.79 4.34
C ARG A 5 12.24 19.61 3.75
N ARG A 6 10.99 19.84 3.30
CA ARG A 6 10.13 18.85 2.66
C ARG A 6 10.65 18.39 1.28
N ARG A 7 11.22 19.32 0.50
CA ARG A 7 11.86 19.00 -0.79
C ARG A 7 13.15 18.17 -0.65
N LYS A 8 13.90 18.34 0.44
CA LYS A 8 15.12 17.55 0.69
C LYS A 8 14.81 16.12 1.14
N SER A 9 13.76 15.86 1.94
CA SER A 9 13.44 14.48 2.35
C SER A 9 12.90 13.65 1.18
N LEU A 10 12.06 14.23 0.31
CA LEU A 10 11.57 13.53 -0.89
C LEU A 10 12.69 13.12 -1.86
N LYS A 11 13.78 13.90 -1.98
CA LYS A 11 14.94 13.53 -2.80
C LYS A 11 15.67 12.27 -2.33
N ASN A 12 15.53 11.90 -1.05
CA ASN A 12 16.15 10.72 -0.46
C ASN A 12 15.12 9.63 -0.12
N ALA A 13 13.86 9.80 -0.51
CA ALA A 13 12.80 8.84 -0.26
C ALA A 13 13.06 7.57 -1.09
N THR A 14 13.19 6.44 -0.40
CA THR A 14 13.28 5.13 -1.05
C THR A 14 11.89 4.60 -1.36
N ILE A 15 10.91 4.84 -0.49
CA ILE A 15 9.50 4.51 -0.69
C ILE A 15 8.68 5.80 -0.54
N GLU A 16 7.77 6.06 -1.47
CA GLU A 16 6.79 7.13 -1.39
C GLU A 16 5.39 6.56 -1.64
N VAL A 17 4.45 6.91 -0.78
CA VAL A 17 3.08 6.42 -0.78
C VAL A 17 2.15 7.61 -0.88
N GLN A 18 1.30 7.62 -1.90
CA GLN A 18 0.43 8.76 -2.19
C GLN A 18 -1.01 8.28 -2.33
N GLY A 19 -1.88 8.75 -1.42
CA GLY A 19 -3.32 8.49 -1.44
C GLY A 19 -3.67 7.01 -1.52
N LEU A 20 -2.90 6.14 -0.86
CA LEU A 20 -3.03 4.70 -1.02
C LEU A 20 -4.37 4.21 -0.49
N VAL A 21 -5.12 3.49 -1.32
CA VAL A 21 -6.44 2.94 -0.99
C VAL A 21 -6.45 1.44 -1.26
N LYS A 22 -7.04 0.68 -0.34
CA LYS A 22 -7.43 -0.71 -0.57
C LYS A 22 -8.77 -1.01 0.07
N HIS A 23 -9.75 -1.22 -0.80
CA HIS A 23 -11.10 -1.60 -0.44
C HIS A 23 -11.36 -3.05 -0.87
N PHE A 24 -11.96 -3.85 0.01
CA PHE A 24 -12.32 -5.24 -0.26
C PHE A 24 -13.83 -5.40 -0.28
N PRO A 25 -14.44 -5.83 -1.39
CA PRO A 25 -15.85 -6.15 -1.41
C PRO A 25 -16.11 -7.42 -0.59
N ILE A 26 -17.10 -7.38 0.30
CA ILE A 26 -17.52 -8.56 1.05
C ILE A 26 -18.38 -9.43 0.15
N LYS A 27 -17.95 -10.68 -0.05
CA LYS A 27 -18.76 -11.67 -0.77
C LYS A 27 -19.97 -12.05 0.08
N LEU A 28 -21.16 -11.64 -0.35
CA LEU A 28 -22.43 -12.08 0.23
C LEU A 28 -22.78 -13.48 -0.29
N GLY A 29 -23.40 -14.31 0.55
CA GLY A 29 -23.97 -15.59 0.11
C GLY A 29 -25.17 -15.38 -0.83
N PHE A 30 -25.44 -16.36 -1.69
CA PHE A 30 -26.44 -16.29 -2.78
C PHE A 30 -27.80 -15.69 -2.37
N PHE A 31 -28.38 -16.14 -1.25
CA PHE A 31 -29.67 -15.63 -0.76
C PHE A 31 -29.65 -14.16 -0.34
N LYS A 32 -28.54 -13.67 0.22
CA LYS A 32 -28.37 -12.24 0.58
C LYS A 32 -28.01 -11.39 -0.64
N ALA A 33 -27.27 -11.93 -1.60
CA ALA A 33 -26.93 -11.21 -2.83
C ALA A 33 -28.17 -10.81 -3.65
N LEU A 34 -29.25 -11.61 -3.60
CA LEU A 34 -30.52 -11.31 -4.29
C LEU A 34 -31.36 -10.19 -3.63
N THR A 35 -31.10 -9.88 -2.36
CA THR A 35 -31.89 -8.90 -1.59
C THR A 35 -31.17 -7.57 -1.37
N VAL A 36 -29.86 -7.54 -1.54
CA VAL A 36 -29.03 -6.36 -1.25
C VAL A 36 -28.61 -5.68 -2.56
N LYS A 37 -28.87 -4.36 -2.67
CA LYS A 37 -28.53 -3.55 -3.85
C LYS A 37 -27.03 -3.37 -4.07
N GLU A 38 -26.25 -3.29 -2.99
CA GLU A 38 -24.79 -3.07 -3.02
C GLU A 38 -24.09 -3.94 -1.99
N ALA A 39 -23.00 -4.61 -2.38
CA ALA A 39 -22.22 -5.42 -1.47
C ALA A 39 -21.44 -4.51 -0.49
N PRO A 40 -21.45 -4.80 0.82
CA PRO A 40 -20.69 -4.00 1.78
C PRO A 40 -19.18 -4.08 1.49
N ILE A 41 -18.48 -2.97 1.74
CA ILE A 41 -17.06 -2.80 1.42
C ILE A 41 -16.27 -2.63 2.72
N VAL A 42 -15.16 -3.34 2.84
CA VAL A 42 -14.17 -3.13 3.91
C VAL A 42 -13.10 -2.16 3.43
N HIS A 43 -12.99 -1.02 4.10
CA HIS A 43 -11.97 0.00 3.86
C HIS A 43 -10.69 -0.34 4.64
N ALA A 44 -9.89 -1.27 4.12
CA ALA A 44 -8.71 -1.76 4.83
C ALA A 44 -7.54 -0.74 4.82
N VAL A 45 -7.44 0.07 3.77
CA VAL A 45 -6.56 1.24 3.69
C VAL A 45 -7.33 2.33 2.96
N ASP A 46 -7.31 3.56 3.47
CA ASP A 46 -8.17 4.64 2.96
C ASP A 46 -7.42 5.97 2.91
N GLY A 47 -6.79 6.26 1.77
CA GLY A 47 -6.15 7.56 1.49
C GLY A 47 -4.82 7.80 2.22
N VAL A 48 -4.11 6.75 2.62
CA VAL A 48 -2.88 6.88 3.42
C VAL A 48 -1.72 7.42 2.57
N SER A 49 -0.98 8.40 3.10
CA SER A 49 0.18 8.99 2.42
C SER A 49 1.37 9.17 3.37
N PHE A 50 2.55 8.68 2.98
CA PHE A 50 3.80 8.83 3.74
C PHE A 50 5.01 8.56 2.84
N HIS A 51 6.21 8.79 3.37
CA HIS A 51 7.46 8.41 2.70
C HIS A 51 8.41 7.77 3.71
N ILE A 52 9.29 6.90 3.22
CA ILE A 52 10.36 6.26 3.97
C ILE A 52 11.67 6.62 3.27
N ASN A 53 12.57 7.29 4.00
CA ASN A 53 13.87 7.70 3.50
C ASN A 53 14.84 6.52 3.42
N GLN A 54 15.88 6.67 2.61
CA GLN A 54 16.96 5.69 2.56
C GLN A 54 17.62 5.55 3.95
N GLY A 55 17.74 4.32 4.44
CA GLY A 55 18.32 4.01 5.74
C GLY A 55 17.39 4.27 6.94
N GLU A 56 16.15 4.68 6.71
CA GLU A 56 15.17 4.91 7.76
C GLU A 56 14.53 3.58 8.20
N VAL A 57 14.40 3.40 9.52
CA VAL A 57 13.56 2.35 10.10
C VAL A 57 12.17 2.92 10.33
N PHE A 58 11.19 2.40 9.60
CA PHE A 58 9.80 2.81 9.70
C PHE A 58 8.97 1.74 10.44
N GLY A 59 8.23 2.17 11.46
CA GLY A 59 7.32 1.32 12.22
C GLY A 59 5.86 1.69 11.97
N LEU A 60 5.05 0.73 11.54
CA LEU A 60 3.60 0.86 11.42
C LEU A 60 2.91 0.11 12.56
N VAL A 61 2.28 0.84 13.48
CA VAL A 61 1.64 0.30 14.68
C VAL A 61 0.15 0.64 14.73
N GLY A 62 -0.62 -0.16 15.46
CA GLY A 62 -2.06 -0.03 15.60
C GLY A 62 -2.73 -1.34 15.99
N GLU A 63 -4.02 -1.28 16.32
CA GLU A 63 -4.83 -2.41 16.79
C GLU A 63 -4.98 -3.53 15.74
N SER A 64 -5.39 -4.72 16.17
CA SER A 64 -5.72 -5.80 15.24
C SER A 64 -6.80 -5.34 14.24
N GLY A 65 -6.62 -5.68 12.96
CA GLY A 65 -7.56 -5.29 11.90
C GLY A 65 -7.43 -3.86 11.35
N CYS A 66 -6.55 -3.00 11.90
CA CYS A 66 -6.44 -1.60 11.45
C CYS A 66 -5.72 -1.40 10.09
N GLY A 67 -5.44 -2.47 9.33
CA GLY A 67 -4.87 -2.37 7.98
C GLY A 67 -3.34 -2.45 7.86
N LYS A 68 -2.59 -2.76 8.94
CA LYS A 68 -1.11 -2.83 8.92
C LYS A 68 -0.57 -3.85 7.91
N THR A 69 -1.01 -5.10 8.01
CA THR A 69 -0.59 -6.18 7.10
C THR A 69 -1.00 -5.91 5.66
N THR A 70 -2.19 -5.32 5.47
CA THR A 70 -2.66 -4.88 4.14
C THR A 70 -1.72 -3.81 3.57
N THR A 71 -1.39 -2.77 4.36
CA THR A 71 -0.48 -1.71 3.95
C THR A 71 0.88 -2.27 3.57
N GLY A 72 1.48 -3.11 4.43
CA GLY A 72 2.78 -3.74 4.14
C GLY A 72 2.79 -4.54 2.84
N ARG A 73 1.73 -5.32 2.57
CA ARG A 73 1.57 -6.07 1.31
C ARG A 73 1.38 -5.17 0.09
N LEU A 74 0.72 -4.02 0.23
CA LEU A 74 0.59 -3.03 -0.85
C LEU A 74 1.93 -2.40 -1.20
N LEU A 75 2.77 -2.09 -0.19
CA LEU A 75 4.08 -1.45 -0.40
C LEU A 75 5.03 -2.27 -1.29
N VAL A 76 4.94 -3.59 -1.23
CA VAL A 76 5.76 -4.52 -2.04
C VAL A 76 5.00 -5.11 -3.23
N ARG A 77 3.82 -4.56 -3.55
CA ARG A 77 2.95 -5.01 -4.66
C ARG A 77 2.66 -6.51 -4.61
N LEU A 78 2.45 -7.05 -3.40
CA LEU A 78 1.83 -8.38 -3.20
C LEU A 78 0.31 -8.30 -3.22
N LEU A 79 -0.22 -7.13 -2.90
CA LEU A 79 -1.60 -6.74 -3.19
C LEU A 79 -1.59 -5.54 -4.13
N GLU A 80 -2.58 -5.47 -5.01
CA GLU A 80 -2.86 -4.28 -5.80
C GLU A 80 -3.77 -3.34 -5.00
N PRO A 81 -3.47 -2.03 -4.94
CA PRO A 81 -4.34 -1.02 -4.39
C PRO A 81 -5.59 -0.89 -5.26
N THR A 82 -6.67 -0.42 -4.65
CA THR A 82 -7.87 0.01 -5.36
C THR A 82 -7.63 1.37 -6.02
N ASP A 83 -6.89 2.25 -5.36
CA ASP A 83 -6.50 3.58 -5.85
C ASP A 83 -5.20 4.06 -5.18
N GLY A 84 -4.60 5.12 -5.71
CA GLY A 84 -3.32 5.68 -5.26
C GLY A 84 -2.11 4.91 -5.76
N GLN A 85 -0.92 5.36 -5.34
CA GLN A 85 0.34 4.86 -5.87
C GLN A 85 1.42 4.62 -4.81
N VAL A 86 2.31 3.70 -5.13
CA VAL A 86 3.51 3.40 -4.35
C VAL A 86 4.70 3.54 -5.28
N LEU A 87 5.59 4.48 -4.99
CA LEU A 87 6.82 4.68 -5.73
C LEU A 87 7.98 4.08 -4.94
N PHE A 88 8.81 3.28 -5.60
CA PHE A 88 10.08 2.82 -5.08
C PHE A 88 11.22 3.42 -5.89
N ARG A 89 12.08 4.22 -5.24
CA ARG A 89 13.17 4.96 -5.92
C ARG A 89 12.67 5.73 -7.15
N SER A 90 11.54 6.41 -7.01
CA SER A 90 10.83 7.15 -8.06
C SER A 90 10.17 6.30 -9.17
N ALA A 91 10.27 4.97 -9.14
CA ALA A 91 9.54 4.11 -10.05
C ALA A 91 8.17 3.76 -9.46
N ASP A 92 7.08 4.09 -10.15
CA ASP A 92 5.74 3.70 -9.71
C ASP A 92 5.56 2.19 -9.87
N LEU A 93 5.32 1.51 -8.75
CA LEU A 93 5.09 0.07 -8.68
C LEU A 93 3.75 -0.33 -9.31
N THR A 94 2.82 0.61 -9.49
CA THR A 94 1.49 0.31 -10.01
C THR A 94 1.47 0.05 -11.50
N THR A 95 2.45 0.60 -12.22
CA THR A 95 2.55 0.52 -13.68
C THR A 95 3.55 -0.54 -14.17
N LEU A 96 4.28 -1.19 -13.25
CA LEU A 96 5.30 -2.17 -13.61
C LEU A 96 4.71 -3.45 -14.18
N SER A 97 5.34 -3.98 -15.22
CA SER A 97 5.04 -5.30 -15.76
C SER A 97 5.40 -6.41 -14.78
N THR A 98 4.83 -7.60 -14.98
CA THR A 98 5.15 -8.80 -14.18
C THR A 98 6.65 -9.11 -14.16
N LYS A 99 7.36 -8.86 -15.27
CA LYS A 99 8.82 -9.09 -15.37
C LYS A 99 9.59 -8.09 -14.51
N GLU A 100 9.23 -6.82 -14.54
CA GLU A 100 9.85 -5.77 -13.74
C GLU A 100 9.57 -5.99 -12.25
N LEU A 101 8.34 -6.35 -11.89
CA LEU A 101 7.97 -6.71 -10.52
C LEU A 101 8.77 -7.91 -10.00
N ARG A 102 9.00 -8.94 -10.83
CA ARG A 102 9.86 -10.08 -10.45
C ARG A 102 11.29 -9.65 -10.17
N GLN A 103 11.86 -8.77 -10.99
CA GLN A 103 13.21 -8.27 -10.78
C GLN A 103 13.30 -7.41 -9.52
N LEU A 104 12.30 -6.55 -9.29
CA LEU A 104 12.20 -5.72 -8.10
C LEU A 104 12.07 -6.53 -6.81
N ARG A 105 11.27 -7.60 -6.81
CA ARG A 105 11.12 -8.48 -5.63
C ARG A 105 12.42 -9.16 -5.19
N ARG A 106 13.46 -9.19 -6.03
CA ARG A 106 14.80 -9.66 -5.61
C ARG A 106 15.49 -8.68 -4.67
N THR A 107 15.15 -7.40 -4.74
CA THR A 107 15.72 -6.34 -3.90
C THR A 107 14.80 -5.91 -2.76
N MET A 108 13.58 -6.47 -2.69
CA MET A 108 12.61 -6.28 -1.61
C MET A 108 12.34 -7.61 -0.93
N GLN A 109 12.90 -7.81 0.26
CA GLN A 109 12.66 -9.01 1.06
C GLN A 109 11.52 -8.75 2.04
N ILE A 110 10.58 -9.71 2.12
CA ILE A 110 9.49 -9.68 3.09
C ILE A 110 9.67 -10.85 4.06
N ILE A 111 9.50 -10.56 5.35
CA ILE A 111 9.39 -11.55 6.40
C ILE A 111 7.96 -11.48 6.89
N PHE A 112 7.25 -12.61 6.83
CA PHE A 112 5.90 -12.71 7.36
C PHE A 112 5.94 -12.99 8.86
N GLN A 113 4.86 -12.62 9.54
CA GLN A 113 4.76 -12.77 10.99
C GLN A 113 4.56 -14.24 11.41
N ASP A 114 4.39 -15.12 10.42
CA ASP A 114 3.98 -16.53 10.49
C ASP A 114 4.43 -17.29 9.22
#